data_AF-A0A942HUU4-F1
#
_entry.id   AF-A0A942HUU4-F1
#
_cell.length_a   1.000
_cell.length_b   1.000
_cell.length_c   1.000
_cell.angle_alpha   90.00
_cell.angle_beta   90.00
_cell.angle_gamma   90.00
#
_symmetry.space_group_name_H-M   'P 1'
#
loop_
_entity.id
_entity.type
_entity.pdbx_description
1 polymer ?
#
loop_
_entity_poly.entity_id
_entity_poly.type
_entity_poly.pdbx_seq_one_letter_code
_entity_poly.pdbx_strand_id
1 'polypeptide(L)'
;MLARPMDISLDNALLLQCGQLLLEKKQLYVDIVEINPPMIMYLSMIPAGLSKLIASYQAPCFNFCVCTLSILSAVLGIRILDGVEKPDDKAYVPSVIVALGVGALLMSPIIYFGEREHIAVLLILPFFLLRWVRNTGGSTCKFLACFVGILAGIGCCIKPYFLLLPGFAEIFWLCKSRDFKSLLNVEIGSAALACLLYAAHFLLLPAESRHNYFQVLIPLTVQGYQAYNHDLLKIIVLDNVPLVRPVLVIGALLLAILLRRRCSLLLPWSAWTVAGYLIFVLQQKGFHYHTIPMRYGMAMLCVLEVMTLLLMVRDKVFANRQQKPATDVVTVVFVLLALLSLGGCGAMVVRFVQAGKHNFYLAENLTPPCAAQVVRSSNEGDSVFFFDTGGGYQYPMLVQLNRRPGSRFMDMSPFAMVRYVQTHAKSEEQRKEAASYEDQILTQLGDDFESRKTKLVLIPEHEWALPADFSVFQYLDEHRFFQREMKNYKQIASTCKYRVYQRVTD
;
A
#
# COMPACT_ATOMS: atom_id res chain seq x y z
N MET A 1 -0.73 12.44 -11.43
CA MET A 1 -1.96 11.66 -11.70
C MET A 1 -2.89 12.35 -12.69
N LEU A 2 -3.48 13.52 -12.40
CA LEU A 2 -4.36 14.25 -13.35
C LEU A 2 -3.71 14.54 -14.72
N ALA A 3 -2.41 14.82 -14.75
CA ALA A 3 -1.68 15.04 -16.00
C ALA A 3 -1.12 13.74 -16.63
N ARG A 4 -1.14 12.62 -15.90
CA ARG A 4 -0.43 11.37 -16.23
C ARG A 4 -1.23 10.16 -15.72
N PRO A 5 -2.27 9.73 -16.44
CA PRO A 5 -3.18 8.66 -16.00
C PRO A 5 -2.54 7.27 -16.00
N MET A 6 -1.42 7.12 -16.71
CA MET A 6 -0.61 5.89 -16.80
C MET A 6 0.40 5.76 -15.66
N ASP A 7 0.58 6.80 -14.83
CA ASP A 7 1.46 6.71 -13.66
C ASP A 7 0.85 5.75 -12.64
N ILE A 8 1.68 4.84 -12.14
CA ILE A 8 1.37 3.89 -11.08
C ILE A 8 2.66 3.66 -10.29
N SER A 9 2.54 3.46 -8.98
CA SER A 9 3.71 3.19 -8.13
C SER A 9 4.28 1.79 -8.39
N LEU A 10 5.52 1.55 -7.94
CA LEU A 10 6.26 0.32 -8.18
C LEU A 10 5.52 -0.90 -7.64
N ASP A 11 5.23 -0.91 -6.33
CA ASP A 11 4.52 -1.97 -5.63
C ASP A 11 3.14 -2.22 -6.23
N ASN A 12 2.38 -1.14 -6.50
CA ASN A 12 1.04 -1.28 -7.06
C ASN A 12 1.06 -1.89 -8.45
N ALA A 13 2.03 -1.54 -9.29
CA ALA A 13 2.17 -2.13 -10.61
C ALA A 13 2.52 -3.62 -10.55
N LEU A 14 3.38 -4.02 -9.61
CA LEU A 14 3.72 -5.43 -9.36
C LEU A 14 2.50 -6.21 -8.91
N LEU A 15 1.78 -5.70 -7.92
CA LEU A 15 0.59 -6.34 -7.37
C LEU A 15 -0.56 -6.37 -8.38
N LEU A 16 -0.66 -5.39 -9.27
CA LEU A 16 -1.62 -5.37 -10.36
C LEU A 16 -1.35 -6.51 -11.37
N GLN A 17 -0.08 -6.79 -11.67
CA GLN A 17 0.27 -7.96 -12.47
C GLN A 17 0.00 -9.29 -11.74
N CYS A 18 0.20 -9.35 -10.42
CA CYS A 18 -0.24 -10.51 -9.63
C CYS A 18 -1.77 -10.72 -9.77
N GLY A 19 -2.55 -9.65 -9.64
CA GLY A 19 -4.00 -9.68 -9.86
C GLY A 19 -4.40 -10.14 -11.26
N GLN A 20 -3.68 -9.70 -12.29
CA GLN A 20 -3.87 -10.16 -13.66
C GLN A 20 -3.62 -11.68 -13.80
N LEU A 21 -2.51 -12.18 -13.26
CA LEU A 21 -2.15 -13.60 -13.32
C LEU A 21 -3.17 -14.47 -12.57
N LEU A 22 -3.68 -14.00 -11.43
CA LEU A 22 -4.74 -14.69 -10.69
C LEU A 22 -6.04 -14.82 -11.49
N LEU A 23 -6.44 -13.78 -12.22
CA LEU A 23 -7.57 -13.85 -13.15
C LEU A 23 -7.33 -14.83 -14.31
N GLU A 24 -6.07 -15.10 -14.62
CA GLU A 24 -5.62 -16.09 -15.60
C GLU A 24 -5.46 -17.50 -14.99
N LYS A 25 -5.99 -17.69 -13.78
CA LYS A 25 -6.00 -18.96 -13.02
C LYS A 25 -4.60 -19.45 -12.62
N LYS A 26 -3.62 -18.55 -12.56
CA LYS A 26 -2.30 -18.86 -12.00
C LYS A 26 -2.37 -19.04 -10.49
N GLN A 27 -1.63 -20.01 -9.97
CA GLN A 27 -1.64 -20.36 -8.55
C GLN A 27 -0.69 -19.49 -7.73
N LEU A 28 -1.18 -18.94 -6.62
CA LEU A 28 -0.34 -18.20 -5.67
C LEU A 28 0.78 -19.08 -5.13
N TYR A 29 1.96 -18.49 -4.99
CA TYR A 29 3.18 -19.11 -4.44
C TYR A 29 3.71 -20.31 -5.24
N VAL A 30 3.15 -20.57 -6.42
CA VAL A 30 3.62 -21.58 -7.37
C VAL A 30 3.92 -20.90 -8.71
N ASP A 31 2.91 -20.30 -9.33
CA ASP A 31 3.05 -19.51 -10.55
C ASP A 31 3.34 -18.02 -10.28
N ILE A 32 3.08 -17.56 -9.05
CA ILE A 32 3.21 -16.18 -8.59
C ILE A 32 3.90 -16.20 -7.22
N VAL A 33 5.22 -16.08 -7.19
CA VAL A 33 6.01 -15.99 -5.97
C VAL A 33 6.12 -14.52 -5.60
N GLU A 34 5.45 -14.16 -4.50
CA GLU A 34 5.42 -12.80 -3.96
C GLU A 34 5.41 -12.86 -2.42
N ILE A 35 6.23 -12.07 -1.74
CA ILE A 35 6.38 -12.05 -0.27
C ILE A 35 5.12 -11.60 0.46
N ASN A 36 4.25 -10.83 -0.19
CA ASN A 36 3.08 -10.26 0.44
C ASN A 36 1.96 -11.31 0.67
N PRO A 37 1.15 -11.14 1.73
CA PRO A 37 -0.02 -11.99 1.96
C PRO A 37 -1.05 -11.88 0.82
N PRO A 38 -1.91 -12.91 0.62
CA PRO A 38 -2.83 -12.95 -0.52
C PRO A 38 -3.81 -11.79 -0.67
N MET A 39 -4.22 -11.15 0.44
CA MET A 39 -5.34 -10.20 0.43
C MET A 39 -5.15 -9.07 -0.58
N ILE A 40 -3.96 -8.48 -0.62
CA ILE A 40 -3.72 -7.38 -1.55
C ILE A 40 -3.68 -7.84 -3.01
N MET A 41 -3.18 -9.05 -3.28
CA MET A 41 -3.19 -9.62 -4.63
C MET A 41 -4.62 -9.89 -5.11
N TYR A 42 -5.51 -10.34 -4.21
CA TYR A 42 -6.94 -10.47 -4.50
C TYR A 42 -7.61 -9.13 -4.76
N LEU A 43 -7.32 -8.10 -3.97
CA LEU A 43 -7.83 -6.75 -4.22
C LEU A 43 -7.36 -6.21 -5.58
N SER A 44 -6.14 -6.51 -5.99
CA SER A 44 -5.59 -6.14 -7.30
C SER A 44 -6.25 -6.87 -8.48
N MET A 45 -6.99 -7.97 -8.25
CA MET A 45 -7.81 -8.59 -9.30
C MET A 45 -8.95 -7.67 -9.76
N ILE A 46 -9.44 -6.78 -8.89
CA ILE A 46 -10.55 -5.86 -9.22
C ILE A 46 -10.15 -4.91 -10.36
N PRO A 47 -9.09 -4.09 -10.24
CA PRO A 47 -8.67 -3.21 -11.32
C PRO A 47 -8.15 -3.95 -12.56
N ALA A 48 -7.50 -5.11 -12.41
CA ALA A 48 -7.10 -5.94 -13.54
C ALA A 48 -8.30 -6.55 -14.29
N GLY A 49 -9.37 -6.91 -13.58
CA GLY A 49 -10.62 -7.41 -14.17
C GLY A 49 -11.38 -6.29 -14.86
N LEU A 50 -11.44 -5.11 -14.23
CA LEU A 50 -12.03 -3.92 -14.82
C LEU A 50 -11.34 -3.56 -16.14
N SER A 51 -10.00 -3.56 -16.17
CA SER A 51 -9.25 -3.23 -17.39
C SER A 51 -9.56 -4.18 -18.56
N LYS A 52 -9.75 -5.48 -18.27
CA LYS A 52 -10.21 -6.47 -19.27
C LYS A 52 -11.65 -6.20 -19.70
N LEU A 53 -12.55 -5.90 -18.76
CA LEU A 53 -13.98 -5.67 -19.03
C LEU A 53 -14.23 -4.48 -19.96
N ILE A 54 -13.51 -3.38 -19.77
CA ILE A 54 -13.67 -2.14 -20.55
C ILE A 54 -12.60 -1.94 -21.63
N ALA A 55 -11.78 -2.96 -21.90
CA ALA A 55 -10.67 -2.94 -22.86
C ALA A 55 -9.76 -1.71 -22.69
N SER A 56 -9.36 -1.42 -21.45
CA SER A 56 -8.51 -0.28 -21.10
C SER A 56 -7.18 -0.72 -20.49
N TYR A 57 -6.23 0.19 -20.36
CA TYR A 57 -4.96 -0.05 -19.67
C TYR A 57 -5.19 -0.28 -18.17
N GLN A 58 -4.34 -1.11 -17.57
CA GLN A 58 -4.48 -1.51 -16.16
C GLN A 58 -4.24 -0.35 -15.19
N ALA A 59 -3.21 0.47 -15.41
CA ALA A 59 -2.87 1.57 -14.50
C ALA A 59 -4.01 2.60 -14.33
N PRO A 60 -4.66 3.12 -15.39
CA PRO A 60 -5.84 3.97 -15.25
C PRO A 60 -7.00 3.31 -14.49
N CYS A 61 -7.21 2.00 -14.68
CA CYS A 61 -8.28 1.25 -13.98
C CYS A 61 -7.99 1.11 -12.49
N PHE A 62 -6.72 0.84 -12.13
CA PHE A 62 -6.24 0.87 -10.74
C PHE A 62 -6.51 2.21 -10.08
N ASN A 63 -6.04 3.27 -10.75
CA ASN A 63 -6.21 4.66 -10.34
C ASN A 63 -7.68 5.03 -10.11
N PHE A 64 -8.56 4.65 -11.04
CA PHE A 64 -10.00 4.82 -10.92
C PHE A 64 -10.60 4.07 -9.71
N CYS A 65 -10.19 2.81 -9.48
CA CYS A 65 -10.66 2.02 -8.34
C CYS A 65 -10.25 2.66 -7.01
N VAL A 66 -9.02 3.13 -6.88
CA VAL A 66 -8.55 3.81 -5.65
C VAL A 66 -9.30 5.13 -5.44
N CYS A 67 -9.52 5.94 -6.46
CA CYS A 67 -10.35 7.15 -6.36
C CYS A 67 -11.79 6.84 -5.92
N THR A 68 -12.37 5.78 -6.49
CA THR A 68 -13.72 5.32 -6.11
C THR A 68 -13.75 4.88 -4.65
N LEU A 69 -12.72 4.17 -4.18
CA LEU A 69 -12.56 3.79 -2.78
C LEU A 69 -12.41 5.02 -1.86
N SER A 70 -11.62 6.03 -2.26
CA SER A 70 -11.49 7.29 -1.51
C SER A 70 -12.84 7.99 -1.36
N ILE A 71 -13.62 8.09 -2.45
CA ILE A 71 -14.96 8.69 -2.44
C ILE A 71 -15.90 7.87 -1.56
N LEU A 72 -15.91 6.54 -1.72
CA LEU A 72 -16.73 5.64 -0.92
C LEU A 72 -16.41 5.79 0.58
N SER A 73 -15.13 5.76 0.96
CA SER A 73 -14.69 5.97 2.34
C SER A 73 -15.19 7.30 2.90
N ALA A 74 -15.05 8.39 2.13
CA ALA A 74 -15.53 9.71 2.55
C ALA A 74 -17.06 9.75 2.71
N VAL A 75 -17.82 9.19 1.75
CA VAL A 75 -19.29 9.12 1.80
C VAL A 75 -19.76 8.30 3.00
N LEU A 76 -19.15 7.12 3.24
CA LEU A 76 -19.45 6.30 4.41
C LEU A 76 -19.14 7.06 5.70
N GLY A 77 -18.00 7.74 5.77
CA GLY A 77 -17.63 8.59 6.89
C GLY A 77 -18.69 9.67 7.16
N ILE A 78 -19.11 10.43 6.14
CA ILE A 78 -20.17 11.45 6.25
C ILE A 78 -21.47 10.83 6.78
N ARG A 79 -21.93 9.72 6.21
CA ARG A 79 -23.16 9.04 6.66
C ARG A 79 -23.09 8.51 8.09
N ILE A 80 -21.91 8.16 8.57
CA ILE A 80 -21.70 7.76 9.96
C ILE A 80 -21.76 8.97 10.89
N LEU A 81 -21.21 10.10 10.47
CA LEU A 81 -21.20 11.35 11.24
C LEU A 81 -22.61 11.92 11.46
N ASP A 82 -23.59 11.56 10.63
CA ASP A 82 -25.02 11.85 10.88
C ASP A 82 -25.51 11.29 12.22
N GLY A 83 -24.87 10.21 12.71
CA GLY A 83 -25.17 9.58 13.99
C GLY A 83 -24.54 10.26 15.21
N VAL A 84 -23.72 11.31 15.04
CA VAL A 84 -23.16 12.07 16.16
C VAL A 84 -24.28 12.87 16.81
N GLU A 85 -24.65 12.56 18.05
CA GLU A 85 -25.74 13.25 18.76
C GLU A 85 -25.24 14.37 19.67
N LYS A 86 -24.08 14.18 20.29
CA LYS A 86 -23.54 15.10 21.30
C LYS A 86 -23.23 16.49 20.71
N PRO A 87 -23.82 17.59 21.23
CA PRO A 87 -23.65 18.93 20.66
C PRO A 87 -22.19 19.41 20.55
N ASP A 88 -21.37 19.13 21.58
CA ASP A 88 -19.95 19.51 21.58
C ASP A 88 -19.19 18.84 20.42
N ASP A 89 -19.51 17.58 20.13
CA ASP A 89 -18.84 16.80 19.09
C ASP A 89 -19.39 17.12 17.69
N LYS A 90 -20.69 17.47 17.58
CA LYS A 90 -21.30 17.94 16.32
C LYS A 90 -20.58 19.14 15.72
N ALA A 91 -20.04 20.03 16.55
CA ALA A 91 -19.29 21.20 16.09
C ALA A 91 -18.02 20.84 15.29
N TYR A 92 -17.49 19.62 15.44
CA TYR A 92 -16.28 19.16 14.75
C TYR A 92 -16.57 18.35 13.49
N VAL A 93 -17.82 17.94 13.26
CA VAL A 93 -18.22 17.13 12.08
C VAL A 93 -17.74 17.76 10.77
N PRO A 94 -17.91 19.07 10.50
CA PRO A 94 -17.42 19.65 9.25
C PRO A 94 -15.90 19.55 9.09
N SER A 95 -15.14 19.74 10.17
CA SER A 95 -13.68 19.60 10.16
C SER A 95 -13.23 18.17 9.90
N VAL A 96 -13.94 17.19 10.47
CA VAL A 96 -13.70 15.77 10.18
C VAL A 96 -13.97 15.49 8.70
N ILE A 97 -15.10 15.93 8.14
CA ILE A 97 -15.43 15.74 6.72
C ILE A 97 -14.32 16.29 5.81
N VAL A 98 -13.78 17.44 6.17
CA VAL A 98 -12.73 18.07 5.36
C VAL A 98 -11.41 17.34 5.49
N ALA A 99 -11.05 16.92 6.70
CA ALA A 99 -9.89 16.06 6.90
C ALA A 99 -10.03 14.71 6.21
N LEU A 100 -11.25 14.15 6.08
CA LEU A 100 -11.51 12.96 5.26
C LEU A 100 -11.15 13.21 3.80
N GLY A 101 -11.61 14.33 3.21
CA GLY A 101 -11.32 14.69 1.82
C GLY A 101 -9.84 15.00 1.57
N VAL A 102 -9.23 15.81 2.43
CA VAL A 102 -7.80 16.17 2.37
C VAL A 102 -6.93 14.93 2.58
N GLY A 103 -7.23 14.10 3.58
CA GLY A 103 -6.45 12.91 3.89
C GLY A 103 -6.53 11.86 2.78
N ALA A 104 -7.70 11.68 2.14
CA ALA A 104 -7.90 10.68 1.10
C ALA A 104 -7.28 11.04 -0.27
N LEU A 105 -6.89 12.31 -0.49
CA LEU A 105 -6.49 12.82 -1.80
C LEU A 105 -5.15 13.58 -1.82
N LEU A 106 -4.79 14.25 -0.73
CA LEU A 106 -3.61 15.14 -0.68
C LEU A 106 -2.42 14.55 0.08
N MET A 107 -2.63 13.52 0.92
CA MET A 107 -1.56 12.97 1.76
C MET A 107 -0.67 11.95 1.06
N SER A 108 -1.05 11.50 -0.13
CA SER A 108 -0.17 10.73 -0.98
C SER A 108 0.40 11.62 -2.09
N PRO A 109 1.71 11.95 -2.06
CA PRO A 109 2.42 12.31 -3.28
C PRO A 109 2.01 11.35 -4.41
N ILE A 110 1.99 11.82 -5.66
CA ILE A 110 1.56 11.03 -6.83
C ILE A 110 2.22 9.63 -6.85
N ILE A 111 3.44 9.55 -6.34
CA ILE A 111 4.29 8.34 -6.28
C ILE A 111 3.79 7.25 -5.32
N TYR A 112 2.98 7.58 -4.31
CA TYR A 112 2.48 6.62 -3.30
C TYR A 112 0.95 6.41 -3.38
N PHE A 113 0.32 6.94 -4.43
CA PHE A 113 -1.13 6.93 -4.53
C PHE A 113 -1.61 5.49 -4.76
N GLY A 114 -2.52 5.04 -3.88
CA GLY A 114 -3.06 3.69 -3.93
C GLY A 114 -2.17 2.63 -3.29
N GLU A 115 -1.06 3.02 -2.65
CA GLU A 115 -0.26 2.08 -1.86
C GLU A 115 -1.11 1.33 -0.82
N ARG A 116 -0.60 0.18 -0.39
CA ARG A 116 -1.31 -0.73 0.53
C ARG A 116 -1.75 -0.06 1.81
N GLU A 117 -0.89 0.80 2.36
CA GLU A 117 -1.16 1.63 3.53
C GLU A 117 -2.29 2.62 3.27
N HIS A 118 -2.35 3.20 2.07
CA HIS A 118 -3.42 4.10 1.67
C HIS A 118 -4.74 3.34 1.59
N ILE A 119 -4.78 2.20 0.88
CA ILE A 119 -5.98 1.37 0.76
C ILE A 119 -6.45 0.90 2.15
N ALA A 120 -5.55 0.45 3.01
CA ALA A 120 -5.89 0.02 4.36
C ALA A 120 -6.49 1.15 5.21
N VAL A 121 -5.91 2.35 5.16
CA VAL A 121 -6.48 3.53 5.83
C VAL A 121 -7.89 3.81 5.33
N LEU A 122 -8.13 3.85 4.02
CA LEU A 122 -9.46 4.11 3.45
C LEU A 122 -10.51 3.04 3.84
N LEU A 123 -10.10 1.78 3.96
CA LEU A 123 -11.00 0.69 4.38
C LEU A 123 -11.34 0.72 5.87
N ILE A 124 -10.37 1.05 6.72
CA ILE A 124 -10.52 1.02 8.20
C ILE A 124 -11.16 2.30 8.74
N LEU A 125 -10.95 3.43 8.08
CA LEU A 125 -11.36 4.75 8.54
C LEU A 125 -12.87 4.89 8.85
N PRO A 126 -13.80 4.45 7.98
CA PRO A 126 -15.24 4.50 8.31
C PRO A 126 -15.58 3.72 9.57
N PHE A 127 -14.97 2.55 9.77
CA PHE A 127 -15.14 1.77 11.00
C PHE A 127 -14.68 2.55 12.22
N PHE A 128 -13.50 3.17 12.18
CA PHE A 128 -13.01 3.99 13.30
C PHE A 128 -14.01 5.11 13.67
N LEU A 129 -14.56 5.82 12.68
CA LEU A 129 -15.55 6.87 12.93
C LEU A 129 -16.84 6.30 13.54
N LEU A 130 -17.28 5.13 13.10
CA LEU A 130 -18.44 4.47 13.69
C LEU A 130 -18.20 4.14 15.16
N ARG A 131 -17.00 3.67 15.50
CA ARG A 131 -16.62 3.38 16.88
C ARG A 131 -16.59 4.64 17.73
N TRP A 132 -16.14 5.77 17.18
CA TRP A 132 -16.28 7.07 17.84
C TRP A 132 -17.75 7.46 18.10
N VAL A 133 -18.62 7.35 17.09
CA VAL A 133 -20.06 7.64 17.22
C VAL A 133 -20.72 6.80 18.30
N ARG A 134 -20.45 5.49 18.34
CA ARG A 134 -20.98 4.59 19.39
C ARG A 134 -20.51 5.01 20.79
N ASN A 135 -19.23 5.35 20.93
CA ASN A 135 -18.64 5.75 22.21
C ASN A 135 -19.06 7.16 22.66
N THR A 136 -19.73 7.94 21.81
CA THR A 136 -20.37 9.22 22.18
C THR A 136 -21.88 9.10 22.41
N GLY A 137 -22.41 7.87 22.41
CA GLY A 137 -23.84 7.57 22.61
C GLY A 137 -24.67 7.60 21.33
N GLY A 138 -24.05 7.93 20.20
CA GLY A 138 -24.71 7.96 18.90
C GLY A 138 -24.97 6.56 18.32
N SER A 139 -25.72 6.51 17.24
CA SER A 139 -26.06 5.26 16.57
C SER A 139 -26.13 5.38 15.06
N THR A 140 -25.93 4.24 14.39
CA THR A 140 -26.12 4.08 12.95
C THR A 140 -26.89 2.79 12.68
N CYS A 141 -27.44 2.64 11.47
CA CYS A 141 -28.17 1.44 11.09
C CYS A 141 -27.23 0.22 11.02
N LYS A 142 -27.77 -0.97 11.36
CA LYS A 142 -26.99 -2.21 11.45
C LYS A 142 -26.37 -2.64 10.11
N PHE A 143 -27.02 -2.33 9.00
CA PHE A 143 -26.50 -2.63 7.67
C PHE A 143 -25.20 -1.88 7.38
N LEU A 144 -25.21 -0.56 7.60
CA LEU A 144 -24.01 0.28 7.45
C LEU A 144 -22.90 -0.17 8.40
N ALA A 145 -23.25 -0.47 9.66
CA ALA A 145 -22.31 -0.99 10.66
C ALA A 145 -21.65 -2.30 10.23
N CYS A 146 -22.45 -3.26 9.75
CA CYS A 146 -21.94 -4.53 9.22
C CYS A 146 -20.99 -4.31 8.05
N PHE A 147 -21.40 -3.50 7.07
CA PHE A 147 -20.63 -3.22 5.86
C PHE A 147 -19.25 -2.58 6.17
N VAL A 148 -19.20 -1.54 7.01
CA VAL A 148 -17.93 -0.89 7.36
C VAL A 148 -17.03 -1.78 8.21
N GLY A 149 -17.60 -2.65 9.04
CA GLY A 149 -16.82 -3.66 9.75
C GLY A 149 -16.18 -4.66 8.80
N ILE A 150 -16.90 -5.15 7.78
CA ILE A 150 -16.32 -6.02 6.74
C ILE A 150 -15.16 -5.32 6.02
N LEU A 151 -15.35 -4.05 5.62
CA LEU A 151 -14.28 -3.27 4.97
C LEU A 151 -13.06 -3.14 5.88
N ALA A 152 -13.25 -2.81 7.16
CA ALA A 152 -12.15 -2.70 8.11
C ALA A 152 -11.41 -4.04 8.32
N GLY A 153 -12.14 -5.16 8.39
CA GLY A 153 -11.55 -6.49 8.44
C GLY A 153 -10.69 -6.80 7.21
N ILE A 154 -11.19 -6.49 6.01
CA ILE A 154 -10.42 -6.60 4.75
C ILE A 154 -9.16 -5.72 4.82
N GLY A 155 -9.28 -4.46 5.25
CA GLY A 155 -8.16 -3.53 5.41
C GLY A 155 -7.09 -4.05 6.37
N CYS A 156 -7.51 -4.67 7.48
CA CYS A 156 -6.60 -5.31 8.44
C CYS A 156 -5.89 -6.53 7.87
N CYS A 157 -6.51 -7.23 6.92
CA CYS A 157 -5.93 -8.42 6.28
C CYS A 157 -4.92 -8.08 5.17
N ILE A 158 -4.85 -6.82 4.71
CA ILE A 158 -3.86 -6.39 3.70
C ILE A 158 -2.44 -6.59 4.22
N LYS A 159 -2.17 -6.16 5.45
CA LYS A 159 -0.95 -6.44 6.21
C LYS A 159 -1.33 -6.61 7.68
N PRO A 160 -0.84 -7.66 8.38
CA PRO A 160 -1.17 -7.89 9.79
C PRO A 160 -0.91 -6.68 10.71
N TYR A 161 0.08 -5.85 10.38
CA TYR A 161 0.38 -4.60 11.11
C TYR A 161 -0.80 -3.63 11.18
N PHE A 162 -1.72 -3.64 10.21
CA PHE A 162 -2.85 -2.70 10.18
C PHE A 162 -3.90 -2.97 11.25
N LEU A 163 -3.89 -4.15 11.90
CA LEU A 163 -4.69 -4.40 13.10
C LEU A 163 -4.37 -3.43 14.25
N LEU A 164 -3.16 -2.86 14.28
CA LEU A 164 -2.78 -1.88 15.30
C LEU A 164 -3.63 -0.61 15.23
N LEU A 165 -4.10 -0.21 14.03
CA LEU A 165 -4.88 1.02 13.83
C LEU A 165 -6.22 0.98 14.58
N PRO A 166 -7.16 0.05 14.30
CA PRO A 166 -8.38 -0.07 15.08
C PRO A 166 -8.10 -0.63 16.48
N GLY A 167 -7.10 -1.49 16.66
CA GLY A 167 -6.78 -2.12 17.94
C GLY A 167 -6.42 -1.10 19.04
N PHE A 168 -5.55 -0.14 18.75
CA PHE A 168 -5.17 0.88 19.72
C PHE A 168 -6.35 1.78 20.11
N ALA A 169 -7.21 2.10 19.15
CA ALA A 169 -8.41 2.89 19.38
C ALA A 169 -9.42 2.15 20.27
N GLU A 170 -9.67 0.86 19.98
CA GLU A 170 -10.55 0.03 20.81
C GLU A 170 -9.98 -0.17 22.21
N ILE A 171 -8.68 -0.41 22.36
CA ILE A 171 -8.03 -0.47 23.69
C ILE A 171 -8.27 0.84 24.44
N PHE A 172 -8.10 1.99 23.78
CA PHE A 172 -8.38 3.29 24.41
C PHE A 172 -9.84 3.39 24.88
N TRP A 173 -10.81 3.05 24.03
CA TRP A 173 -12.23 3.13 24.39
C TRP A 173 -12.61 2.16 25.49
N LEU A 174 -12.14 0.92 25.45
CA LEU A 174 -12.36 -0.08 26.51
C LEU A 174 -11.78 0.38 27.84
N CYS A 175 -10.57 0.93 27.84
CA CYS A 175 -9.96 1.48 29.06
C CYS A 175 -10.77 2.65 29.64
N LYS A 176 -11.38 3.46 28.77
CA LYS A 176 -12.17 4.64 29.16
C LYS A 176 -13.58 4.26 29.64
N SER A 177 -14.30 3.41 28.91
CA SER A 177 -15.69 3.04 29.19
C SER A 177 -15.84 1.87 30.14
N ARG A 178 -14.83 0.98 30.19
CA ARG A 178 -14.87 -0.34 30.87
C ARG A 178 -16.03 -1.23 30.42
N ASP A 179 -16.59 -0.96 29.24
CA ASP A 179 -17.71 -1.72 28.69
C ASP A 179 -17.23 -2.76 27.67
N PHE A 180 -16.98 -3.97 28.14
CA PHE A 180 -16.61 -5.10 27.28
C PHE A 180 -17.76 -5.59 26.40
N LYS A 181 -19.02 -5.28 26.73
CA LYS A 181 -20.16 -5.64 25.86
C LYS A 181 -20.11 -4.88 24.55
N SER A 182 -19.44 -3.73 24.52
CA SER A 182 -19.20 -2.97 23.29
C SER A 182 -18.41 -3.76 22.23
N LEU A 183 -17.71 -4.84 22.60
CA LEU A 183 -17.04 -5.75 21.66
C LEU A 183 -18.01 -6.66 20.90
N LEU A 184 -19.25 -6.80 21.38
CA LEU A 184 -20.30 -7.59 20.74
C LEU A 184 -21.10 -6.78 19.69
N ASN A 185 -20.68 -5.54 19.42
CA ASN A 185 -21.30 -4.73 18.38
C ASN A 185 -21.11 -5.35 16.99
N VAL A 186 -22.11 -5.16 16.13
CA VAL A 186 -22.19 -5.80 14.81
C VAL A 186 -20.96 -5.48 13.95
N GLU A 187 -20.46 -4.24 13.99
CA GLU A 187 -19.28 -3.84 13.22
C GLU A 187 -17.98 -4.53 13.68
N ILE A 188 -17.83 -4.85 14.97
CA ILE A 188 -16.67 -5.59 15.47
C ILE A 188 -16.81 -7.06 15.08
N GLY A 189 -18.00 -7.63 15.26
CA GLY A 189 -18.31 -8.99 14.84
C GLY A 189 -18.07 -9.21 13.35
N SER A 190 -18.47 -8.26 12.50
CA SER A 190 -18.27 -8.36 11.05
C SER A 190 -16.81 -8.15 10.63
N ALA A 191 -16.06 -7.26 11.29
CA ALA A 191 -14.62 -7.12 11.08
C ALA A 191 -13.86 -8.40 11.49
N ALA A 192 -14.18 -8.95 12.67
CA ALA A 192 -13.61 -10.20 13.15
C ALA A 192 -13.95 -11.37 12.22
N LEU A 193 -15.20 -11.46 11.76
CA LEU A 193 -15.62 -12.49 10.80
C LEU A 193 -14.85 -12.38 9.48
N ALA A 194 -14.66 -11.18 8.93
CA ALA A 194 -13.86 -11.00 7.72
C ALA A 194 -12.40 -11.46 7.92
N CYS A 195 -11.79 -11.12 9.06
CA CYS A 195 -10.45 -11.61 9.42
C CYS A 195 -10.41 -13.14 9.59
N LEU A 196 -11.42 -13.74 10.21
CA LEU A 196 -11.52 -15.18 10.41
C LEU A 196 -11.73 -15.93 9.08
N LEU A 197 -12.59 -15.42 8.21
CA LEU A 197 -12.79 -15.97 6.87
C LEU A 197 -11.51 -15.87 6.04
N TYR A 198 -10.77 -14.77 6.14
CA TYR A 198 -9.45 -14.67 5.54
C TYR A 198 -8.48 -15.67 6.17
N ALA A 199 -8.42 -15.84 7.49
CA ALA A 199 -7.55 -16.86 8.08
C ALA A 199 -7.93 -18.29 7.61
N ALA A 200 -9.22 -18.58 7.54
CA ALA A 200 -9.74 -19.87 7.06
C ALA A 200 -9.44 -20.11 5.56
N HIS A 201 -9.32 -19.06 4.74
CA HIS A 201 -9.01 -19.19 3.31
C HIS A 201 -7.69 -19.92 3.06
N PHE A 202 -6.71 -19.83 3.97
CA PHE A 202 -5.44 -20.54 3.84
C PHE A 202 -5.60 -22.07 3.89
N LEU A 203 -6.67 -22.58 4.51
CA LEU A 203 -7.02 -24.01 4.48
C LEU A 203 -7.53 -24.44 3.11
N LEU A 204 -8.10 -23.51 2.35
CA LEU A 204 -8.65 -23.73 1.01
C LEU A 204 -7.62 -23.55 -0.11
N LEU A 205 -6.43 -23.00 0.19
CA LEU A 205 -5.35 -22.93 -0.78
C LEU A 205 -4.90 -24.33 -1.21
N PRO A 206 -4.50 -24.52 -2.49
CA PRO A 206 -3.85 -25.75 -2.93
C PRO A 206 -2.71 -26.16 -2.00
N ALA A 207 -2.52 -27.46 -1.80
CA ALA A 207 -1.52 -27.99 -0.87
C ALA A 207 -0.11 -27.44 -1.15
N GLU A 208 0.25 -27.32 -2.44
CA GLU A 208 1.51 -26.76 -2.90
C GLU A 208 1.63 -25.27 -2.58
N SER A 209 0.63 -24.45 -2.91
CA SER A 209 0.59 -23.03 -2.54
C SER A 209 0.74 -22.82 -1.03
N ARG A 210 0.06 -23.64 -0.23
CA ARG A 210 0.14 -23.59 1.24
C ARG A 210 1.53 -23.98 1.73
N HIS A 211 2.13 -25.02 1.17
CA HIS A 211 3.50 -25.43 1.50
C HIS A 211 4.51 -24.33 1.16
N ASN A 212 4.51 -23.83 -0.08
CA ASN A 212 5.43 -22.78 -0.52
C ASN A 212 5.26 -21.50 0.30
N TYR A 213 4.05 -21.14 0.68
CA TYR A 213 3.84 -19.96 1.52
C TYR A 213 4.36 -20.14 2.95
N PHE A 214 3.90 -21.18 3.66
CA PHE A 214 4.18 -21.33 5.10
C PHE A 214 5.52 -21.98 5.42
N GLN A 215 6.02 -22.86 4.56
CA GLN A 215 7.24 -23.64 4.80
C GLN A 215 8.46 -23.09 4.08
N VAL A 216 8.27 -22.27 3.03
CA VAL A 216 9.38 -21.73 2.24
C VAL A 216 9.44 -20.20 2.38
N LEU A 217 8.40 -19.51 1.93
CA LEU A 217 8.43 -18.06 1.78
C LEU A 217 8.39 -17.32 3.12
N ILE A 218 7.53 -17.72 4.07
CA ILE A 218 7.47 -17.11 5.40
C ILE A 218 8.79 -17.31 6.17
N PRO A 219 9.35 -18.54 6.29
CA PRO A 219 10.62 -18.75 6.98
C PRO A 219 11.76 -17.94 6.35
N LEU A 220 11.85 -17.91 5.01
CA LEU A 220 12.84 -17.10 4.31
C LEU A 220 12.65 -15.60 4.59
N THR A 221 11.42 -15.11 4.57
CA THR A 221 11.11 -13.70 4.87
C THR A 221 11.52 -13.34 6.29
N VAL A 222 11.19 -14.18 7.27
CA VAL A 222 11.53 -13.93 8.69
C VAL A 222 13.05 -13.88 8.90
N GLN A 223 13.80 -14.74 8.22
CA GLN A 223 15.25 -14.86 8.41
C GLN A 223 16.05 -13.87 7.54
N GLY A 224 15.61 -13.64 6.30
CA GLY A 224 16.38 -12.95 5.26
C GLY A 224 15.90 -11.54 4.93
N TYR A 225 14.65 -11.17 5.24
CA TYR A 225 14.13 -9.85 4.85
C TYR A 225 14.82 -8.68 5.57
N GLN A 226 15.62 -8.98 6.60
CA GLN A 226 16.50 -8.01 7.25
C GLN A 226 17.56 -7.43 6.32
N ALA A 227 17.83 -8.06 5.17
CA ALA A 227 18.64 -7.49 4.09
C ALA A 227 18.22 -6.07 3.68
N TYR A 228 16.93 -5.76 3.86
CA TYR A 228 16.32 -4.48 3.51
C TYR A 228 16.16 -3.53 4.71
N ASN A 229 16.68 -3.88 5.88
CA ASN A 229 16.55 -3.01 7.06
C ASN A 229 17.51 -1.82 6.97
N HIS A 230 17.00 -0.66 7.34
CA HIS A 230 17.82 0.53 7.58
C HIS A 230 18.03 0.73 9.08
N ASP A 231 19.09 1.46 9.42
CA ASP A 231 19.36 1.89 10.80
C ASP A 231 18.19 2.71 11.37
N LEU A 232 17.74 2.37 12.58
CA LEU A 232 16.59 3.00 13.23
C LEU A 232 16.78 4.51 13.42
N LEU A 233 17.98 4.95 13.79
CA LEU A 233 18.26 6.36 14.02
C LEU A 233 18.21 7.12 12.69
N LYS A 234 18.71 6.52 11.60
CA LYS A 234 18.53 7.08 10.24
C LYS A 234 17.06 7.18 9.85
N ILE A 235 16.24 6.16 10.11
CA ILE A 235 14.79 6.19 9.81
C ILE A 235 14.09 7.30 10.61
N ILE A 236 14.45 7.48 11.89
CA ILE A 236 13.76 8.41 12.79
C ILE A 236 14.22 9.87 12.57
N VAL A 237 15.51 10.09 12.31
CA VAL A 237 16.13 11.43 12.32
C VAL A 237 16.37 11.97 10.91
N LEU A 238 16.75 11.11 9.96
CA LEU A 238 17.19 11.52 8.63
C LEU A 238 16.10 11.39 7.57
N ASP A 239 14.88 11.01 7.95
CA ASP A 239 13.76 11.04 7.00
C ASP A 239 13.45 12.50 6.63
N ASN A 240 13.40 12.76 5.32
CA ASN A 240 13.17 14.09 4.75
C ASN A 240 11.71 14.54 4.88
N VAL A 241 10.83 13.76 5.50
CA VAL A 241 9.42 14.10 5.72
C VAL A 241 9.26 14.79 7.09
N PRO A 242 9.07 16.13 7.15
CA PRO A 242 9.09 16.85 8.42
C PRO A 242 8.01 16.37 9.40
N LEU A 243 6.83 15.99 8.90
CA LEU A 243 5.69 15.51 9.71
C LEU A 243 5.95 14.20 10.46
N VAL A 244 6.99 13.44 10.11
CA VAL A 244 7.38 12.18 10.77
C VAL A 244 8.37 12.44 11.91
N ARG A 245 8.89 13.67 12.02
CA ARG A 245 9.88 14.02 13.06
C ARG A 245 9.26 13.81 14.44
N PRO A 246 9.92 13.06 15.35
CA PRO A 246 9.40 12.78 16.68
C PRO A 246 8.93 14.01 17.44
N VAL A 247 9.66 15.13 17.31
CA VAL A 247 9.32 16.39 17.98
C VAL A 247 7.93 16.91 17.58
N LEU A 248 7.58 16.84 16.28
CA LEU A 248 6.26 17.30 15.82
C LEU A 248 5.15 16.34 16.25
N VAL A 249 5.41 15.02 16.18
CA VAL A 249 4.46 14.00 16.63
C VAL A 249 4.19 14.15 18.13
N ILE A 250 5.24 14.24 18.96
CA ILE A 250 5.13 14.45 20.40
C ILE A 250 4.41 15.77 20.70
N GLY A 251 4.74 16.85 19.99
CA GLY A 251 4.08 18.15 20.15
C GLY A 251 2.57 18.08 19.90
N ALA A 252 2.14 17.44 18.82
CA ALA A 252 0.72 17.23 18.53
C ALA A 252 0.05 16.34 19.61
N LEU A 253 0.68 15.22 19.99
CA LEU A 253 0.13 14.37 21.05
C LEU A 253 -0.05 15.11 22.38
N LEU A 254 0.91 15.95 22.78
CA LEU A 254 0.80 16.78 23.97
C LEU A 254 -0.33 17.81 23.85
N LEU A 255 -0.47 18.45 22.69
CA LEU A 255 -1.56 19.41 22.45
C LEU A 255 -2.94 18.73 22.48
N ALA A 256 -3.08 17.57 21.85
CA ALA A 256 -4.29 16.74 21.93
C ALA A 256 -4.63 16.36 23.38
N ILE A 257 -3.64 16.04 24.22
CA ILE A 257 -3.85 15.81 25.67
C ILE A 257 -4.35 17.07 26.36
N LEU A 258 -3.77 18.24 26.09
CA LEU A 258 -4.22 19.52 26.68
C LEU A 258 -5.64 19.87 26.27
N LEU A 259 -6.01 19.60 25.01
CA LEU A 259 -7.31 19.92 24.43
C LEU A 259 -8.36 18.81 24.60
N ARG A 260 -8.02 17.66 25.22
CA ARG A 260 -8.85 16.45 25.33
C ARG A 260 -10.27 16.64 25.85
N ARG A 261 -10.52 17.69 26.65
CA ARG A 261 -11.85 17.98 27.23
C ARG A 261 -12.78 18.67 26.24
N ARG A 262 -12.27 19.18 25.11
CA ARG A 262 -13.02 19.97 24.12
C ARG A 262 -13.58 19.15 22.98
N CYS A 263 -12.93 18.05 22.63
CA CYS A 263 -13.33 17.16 21.54
C CYS A 263 -13.05 15.71 21.96
N SER A 264 -14.08 14.87 21.94
CA SER A 264 -13.96 13.48 22.40
C SER A 264 -13.11 12.61 21.46
N LEU A 265 -12.88 13.08 20.22
CA LEU A 265 -12.12 12.40 19.18
C LEU A 265 -10.60 12.56 19.29
N LEU A 266 -10.10 13.60 19.98
CA LEU A 266 -8.67 13.91 20.03
C LEU A 266 -7.80 12.75 20.55
N LEU A 267 -8.21 12.12 21.66
CA LEU A 267 -7.44 11.02 22.26
C LEU A 267 -7.52 9.70 21.47
N PRO A 268 -8.71 9.23 21.04
CA PRO A 268 -8.78 8.10 20.12
C PRO A 268 -7.93 8.31 18.85
N TRP A 269 -7.96 9.52 18.28
CA TRP A 269 -7.18 9.81 17.09
C TRP A 269 -5.67 9.88 17.36
N SER A 270 -5.29 10.31 18.57
CA SER A 270 -3.90 10.21 19.03
C SER A 270 -3.43 8.75 19.07
N ALA A 271 -4.31 7.82 19.48
CA ALA A 271 -4.02 6.38 19.47
C ALA A 271 -3.79 5.87 18.03
N TRP A 272 -4.59 6.32 17.06
CA TRP A 272 -4.36 6.03 15.63
C TRP A 272 -2.99 6.55 15.15
N THR A 273 -2.65 7.80 15.48
CA THR A 273 -1.37 8.41 15.08
C THR A 273 -0.19 7.63 15.64
N VAL A 274 -0.26 7.21 16.91
CA VAL A 274 0.76 6.36 17.55
C VAL A 274 0.83 5.00 16.87
N ALA A 275 -0.31 4.35 16.60
CA ALA A 275 -0.33 3.08 15.88
C ALA A 275 0.31 3.18 14.49
N GLY A 276 0.01 4.25 13.74
CA GLY A 276 0.64 4.52 12.45
C GLY A 276 2.15 4.73 12.56
N TYR A 277 2.61 5.43 13.59
CA TYR A 277 4.05 5.62 13.86
C TYR A 277 4.73 4.28 14.18
N LEU A 278 4.10 3.44 15.00
CA LEU A 278 4.60 2.11 15.33
C LEU A 278 4.67 1.21 14.09
N ILE A 279 3.66 1.22 13.23
CA ILE A 279 3.67 0.46 11.96
C ILE A 279 4.87 0.86 11.09
N PHE A 280 5.20 2.15 11.03
CA PHE A 280 6.36 2.64 10.30
C PHE A 280 7.68 2.15 10.90
N VAL A 281 7.85 2.31 12.22
CA VAL A 281 9.11 1.96 12.92
C VAL A 281 9.33 0.45 12.96
N LEU A 282 8.28 -0.34 13.24
CA LEU A 282 8.37 -1.80 13.33
C LEU A 282 8.82 -2.45 12.02
N GLN A 283 8.52 -1.85 10.87
CA GLN A 283 8.93 -2.38 9.57
C GLN A 283 10.41 -2.15 9.27
N GLN A 284 11.06 -1.15 9.87
CA GLN A 284 12.49 -0.85 9.73
C GLN A 284 13.01 -0.66 8.27
N LYS A 285 12.11 -0.39 7.32
CA LYS A 285 12.49 -0.26 5.90
C LYS A 285 12.82 1.16 5.47
N GLY A 286 12.35 2.17 6.20
CA GLY A 286 12.50 3.57 5.78
C GLY A 286 11.70 3.95 4.53
N PHE A 287 10.82 3.09 4.01
CA PHE A 287 9.97 3.42 2.86
C PHE A 287 8.96 4.50 3.23
N HIS A 288 8.97 5.61 2.51
CA HIS A 288 8.13 6.76 2.87
C HIS A 288 6.62 6.44 2.86
N TYR A 289 6.14 5.52 2.02
CA TYR A 289 4.74 5.14 1.99
C TYR A 289 4.28 4.43 3.28
N HIS A 290 5.19 3.78 4.03
CA HIS A 290 4.87 3.22 5.34
C HIS A 290 4.43 4.29 6.35
N THR A 291 4.74 5.57 6.11
CA THR A 291 4.31 6.69 6.96
C THR A 291 2.86 7.13 6.72
N ILE A 292 2.18 6.62 5.69
CA ILE A 292 0.82 7.06 5.31
C ILE A 292 -0.17 7.02 6.48
N PRO A 293 -0.28 5.94 7.28
CA PRO A 293 -1.25 5.90 8.38
C PRO A 293 -0.96 6.96 9.45
N MET A 294 0.33 7.18 9.76
CA MET A 294 0.77 8.22 10.69
C MET A 294 0.50 9.62 10.15
N ARG A 295 0.82 9.88 8.87
CA ARG A 295 0.58 11.18 8.23
C ARG A 295 -0.91 11.53 8.20
N TYR A 296 -1.76 10.53 7.95
CA TYR A 296 -3.21 10.69 8.05
C TYR A 296 -3.64 11.03 9.49
N GLY A 297 -3.07 10.32 10.47
CA GLY A 297 -3.25 10.60 11.90
C GLY A 297 -2.89 12.05 12.27
N MET A 298 -1.68 12.47 11.92
CA MET A 298 -1.16 13.82 12.16
C MET A 298 -1.99 14.91 11.49
N ALA A 299 -2.35 14.72 10.21
CA ALA A 299 -3.13 15.71 9.48
C ALA A 299 -4.50 15.96 10.14
N MET A 300 -5.19 14.89 10.53
CA MET A 300 -6.47 15.01 11.24
C MET A 300 -6.29 15.61 12.65
N LEU A 301 -5.25 15.22 13.41
CA LEU A 301 -4.97 15.84 14.71
C LEU A 301 -4.78 17.34 14.57
N CYS A 302 -3.94 17.79 13.64
CA CYS A 302 -3.74 19.22 13.38
C CYS A 302 -5.06 19.93 13.04
N VAL A 303 -5.91 19.33 12.20
CA VAL A 303 -7.23 19.90 11.84
C VAL A 303 -8.13 20.03 13.08
N LEU A 304 -8.21 18.98 13.90
CA LEU A 304 -9.02 18.98 15.12
C LEU A 304 -8.50 19.99 16.16
N GLU A 305 -7.18 20.09 16.33
CA GLU A 305 -6.54 21.03 17.26
C GLU A 305 -6.73 22.47 16.82
N VAL A 306 -6.47 22.79 15.55
CA VAL A 306 -6.71 24.12 14.98
C VAL A 306 -8.18 24.49 15.13
N MET A 307 -9.10 23.58 14.79
CA MET A 307 -10.54 23.83 14.96
C MET A 307 -10.89 24.08 16.43
N THR A 308 -10.34 23.29 17.36
CA THR A 308 -10.57 23.46 18.79
C THR A 308 -10.11 24.85 19.25
N LEU A 309 -8.92 25.28 18.84
CA LEU A 309 -8.38 26.60 19.17
C LEU A 309 -9.23 27.72 18.56
N LEU A 310 -9.68 27.58 17.31
CA LEU A 310 -10.57 28.55 16.67
C LEU A 310 -11.92 28.67 17.39
N LEU A 311 -12.52 27.55 17.80
CA LEU A 311 -13.75 27.55 18.59
C LEU A 311 -13.55 28.21 19.96
N MET A 312 -12.40 27.98 20.61
CA MET A 312 -12.04 28.64 21.87
C MET A 312 -11.90 30.16 21.71
N VAL A 313 -11.23 30.61 20.65
CA VAL A 313 -11.10 32.05 20.34
C VAL A 313 -12.48 32.64 20.05
N ARG A 314 -13.28 31.98 19.20
CA ARG A 314 -14.66 32.40 18.89
C ARG A 314 -15.49 32.55 20.15
N ASP A 315 -15.49 31.55 21.03
CA ASP A 315 -16.29 31.57 22.25
C ASP A 315 -15.85 32.67 23.21
N LYS A 316 -14.56 33.02 23.24
CA LYS A 316 -14.03 34.16 24.01
C LYS A 316 -14.40 35.52 23.40
N VAL A 317 -14.28 35.66 22.08
CA VAL A 317 -14.55 36.92 21.35
C VAL A 317 -16.04 37.24 21.31
N PHE A 318 -16.89 36.22 21.15
CA PHE A 318 -18.34 36.39 20.99
C PHE A 318 -19.13 35.97 22.25
N ALA A 319 -18.49 35.94 23.42
CA ALA A 319 -19.10 35.53 24.69
C ALA A 319 -20.40 36.29 25.03
N ASN A 320 -20.48 37.57 24.63
CA ASN A 320 -21.60 38.48 24.96
C ASN A 320 -22.59 38.72 23.80
N ARG A 321 -22.50 38.00 22.68
CA ARG A 321 -23.46 38.14 21.57
C ARG A 321 -24.52 37.03 21.62
N GLN A 322 -25.80 37.41 21.53
CA GLN A 322 -26.93 36.46 21.46
C GLN A 322 -26.86 35.54 20.22
N GLN A 323 -26.25 36.00 19.13
CA GLN A 323 -25.93 35.20 17.96
C GLN A 323 -24.42 35.20 17.76
N LYS A 324 -23.81 34.02 17.93
CA LYS A 324 -22.42 33.79 17.51
C LYS A 324 -22.45 33.69 15.98
N PRO A 325 -21.65 34.47 15.23
CA PRO A 325 -21.53 34.26 13.79
C PRO A 325 -21.18 32.80 13.59
N ALA A 326 -21.97 32.13 12.76
CA ALA A 326 -21.91 30.70 12.61
C ALA A 326 -20.47 30.28 12.27
N THR A 327 -20.16 29.05 12.65
CA THR A 327 -19.05 28.21 12.19
C THR A 327 -18.75 28.25 10.67
N ASP A 328 -19.53 29.01 9.90
CA ASP A 328 -19.62 29.10 8.46
C ASP A 328 -18.34 29.56 7.77
N VAL A 329 -17.61 30.59 8.21
CA VAL A 329 -16.43 31.02 7.41
C VAL A 329 -15.32 29.98 7.45
N VAL A 330 -15.02 29.44 8.63
CA VAL A 330 -14.03 28.37 8.80
C VAL A 330 -14.52 27.09 8.10
N THR A 331 -15.79 26.72 8.33
CA THR A 331 -16.40 25.57 7.66
C THR A 331 -16.40 25.73 6.14
N VAL A 332 -16.65 26.93 5.60
CA VAL A 332 -16.64 27.24 4.16
C VAL A 332 -15.24 27.15 3.59
N VAL A 333 -14.22 27.70 4.26
CA VAL A 333 -12.82 27.57 3.79
C VAL A 333 -12.40 26.10 3.75
N PHE A 334 -12.73 25.33 4.79
CA PHE A 334 -12.43 23.90 4.84
C PHE A 334 -13.27 23.11 3.82
N VAL A 335 -14.56 23.41 3.65
CA VAL A 335 -15.42 22.81 2.61
C VAL A 335 -14.93 23.15 1.21
N LEU A 336 -14.45 24.36 0.95
CA LEU A 336 -13.83 24.73 -0.32
C LEU A 336 -12.55 23.94 -0.58
N LEU A 337 -11.71 23.69 0.43
CA LEU A 337 -10.54 22.82 0.31
C LEU A 337 -10.94 21.36 0.02
N ALA A 338 -11.99 20.85 0.67
CA ALA A 338 -12.53 19.52 0.38
C ALA A 338 -13.13 19.44 -1.03
N LEU A 339 -13.88 20.45 -1.48
CA LEU A 339 -14.44 20.52 -2.83
C LEU A 339 -13.35 20.65 -3.90
N LEU A 340 -12.29 21.42 -3.66
CA LEU A 340 -11.11 21.49 -4.53
C LEU A 340 -10.42 20.13 -4.65
N SER A 341 -10.31 19.39 -3.54
CA SER A 341 -9.77 18.02 -3.56
C SER A 341 -10.67 17.05 -4.35
N LEU A 342 -12.00 17.09 -4.15
CA LEU A 342 -12.98 16.31 -4.91
C LEU A 342 -13.03 16.68 -6.40
N GLY A 343 -12.83 17.96 -6.73
CA GLY A 343 -12.67 18.44 -8.11
C GLY A 343 -11.45 17.82 -8.80
N GLY A 344 -10.37 17.55 -8.04
CA GLY A 344 -9.24 16.76 -8.49
C GLY A 344 -9.58 15.31 -8.84
N CYS A 345 -10.50 14.66 -8.11
CA CYS A 345 -11.01 13.34 -8.51
C CYS A 345 -11.91 13.42 -9.76
N GLY A 346 -12.80 14.40 -9.82
CA GLY A 346 -13.70 14.60 -10.97
C GLY A 346 -12.93 14.82 -12.27
N ALA A 347 -11.90 15.67 -12.25
CA ALA A 347 -11.00 15.89 -13.38
C ALA A 347 -10.25 14.59 -13.77
N MET A 348 -10.00 13.68 -12.83
CA MET A 348 -9.36 12.40 -13.10
C MET A 348 -10.31 11.43 -13.79
N VAL A 349 -11.56 11.34 -13.34
CA VAL A 349 -12.58 10.52 -13.99
C VAL A 349 -12.81 10.97 -15.43
N VAL A 350 -12.89 12.28 -15.67
CA VAL A 350 -13.01 12.84 -17.03
C VAL A 350 -11.79 12.46 -17.88
N ARG A 351 -10.58 12.55 -17.32
CA ARG A 351 -9.35 12.19 -18.05
C ARG A 351 -9.14 10.68 -18.20
N PHE A 352 -9.65 9.85 -17.30
CA PHE A 352 -9.72 8.40 -17.46
C PHE A 352 -10.56 8.03 -18.68
N VAL A 353 -11.74 8.65 -18.82
CA VAL A 353 -12.61 8.50 -19.99
C VAL A 353 -11.92 8.98 -21.28
N GLN A 354 -11.08 10.03 -21.19
CA GLN A 354 -10.30 10.53 -22.33
C GLN A 354 -9.06 9.68 -22.66
N ALA A 355 -8.37 9.14 -21.65
CA ALA A 355 -7.17 8.30 -21.79
C ALA A 355 -7.51 6.94 -22.43
N GLY A 356 -8.71 6.41 -22.16
CA GLY A 356 -9.22 5.23 -22.86
C GLY A 356 -9.41 5.41 -24.37
N LYS A 357 -9.18 6.61 -24.92
CA LYS A 357 -9.37 6.89 -26.35
C LYS A 357 -8.08 7.16 -27.13
N HIS A 358 -6.90 7.33 -26.51
CA HIS A 358 -5.68 7.74 -27.23
C HIS A 358 -4.39 7.14 -26.63
N ASN A 359 -3.48 6.65 -27.50
CA ASN A 359 -2.09 6.21 -27.23
C ASN A 359 -1.14 7.33 -26.75
N PHE A 360 -1.68 8.37 -26.13
CA PHE A 360 -0.89 9.48 -25.59
C PHE A 360 -0.18 8.99 -24.31
N TYR A 361 1.10 9.38 -24.14
CA TYR A 361 1.94 9.24 -22.93
C TYR A 361 2.95 8.09 -22.85
N LEU A 362 3.04 7.21 -23.84
CA LEU A 362 4.04 6.13 -23.83
C LEU A 362 5.50 6.59 -24.06
N ALA A 363 5.76 7.74 -24.67
CA ALA A 363 7.10 8.05 -25.20
C ALA A 363 7.99 8.97 -24.33
N GLU A 364 7.43 9.87 -23.51
CA GLU A 364 8.24 10.95 -22.89
C GLU A 364 8.55 10.76 -21.39
N ASN A 365 7.96 9.78 -20.70
CA ASN A 365 8.12 9.64 -19.24
C ASN A 365 8.41 8.21 -18.74
N LEU A 366 8.72 7.25 -19.62
CA LEU A 366 9.11 5.91 -19.19
C LEU A 366 10.39 5.98 -18.35
N THR A 367 10.27 5.67 -17.07
CA THR A 367 11.19 6.10 -16.02
C THR A 367 12.43 5.23 -15.80
N PRO A 368 12.70 4.15 -16.58
CA PRO A 368 14.06 3.62 -16.66
C PRO A 368 14.72 3.88 -18.04
N PRO A 369 16.05 4.12 -18.08
CA PRO A 369 16.83 4.26 -19.31
C PRO A 369 16.67 3.10 -20.31
N CYS A 370 16.21 1.94 -19.85
CA CYS A 370 16.03 0.74 -20.65
C CYS A 370 14.66 0.65 -21.35
N ALA A 371 13.70 1.53 -21.07
CA ALA A 371 12.35 1.40 -21.61
C ALA A 371 12.30 1.52 -23.14
N ALA A 372 13.11 2.42 -23.71
CA ALA A 372 13.27 2.52 -25.16
C ALA A 372 13.79 1.22 -25.78
N GLN A 373 14.70 0.52 -25.08
CA GLN A 373 15.22 -0.77 -25.54
C GLN A 373 14.14 -1.86 -25.45
N VAL A 374 13.35 -1.90 -24.38
CA VAL A 374 12.24 -2.85 -24.25
C VAL A 374 11.22 -2.65 -25.37
N VAL A 375 10.85 -1.40 -25.67
CA VAL A 375 9.93 -1.07 -26.78
C VAL A 375 10.50 -1.52 -28.13
N ARG A 376 11.80 -1.34 -28.37
CA ARG A 376 12.45 -1.75 -29.63
C ARG A 376 12.56 -3.27 -29.80
N SER A 377 12.58 -4.03 -28.72
CA SER A 377 12.95 -5.45 -28.73
C SER A 377 11.86 -6.42 -28.26
N SER A 378 10.64 -5.92 -27.99
CA SER A 378 9.47 -6.71 -27.61
C SER A 378 8.17 -6.07 -28.08
N ASN A 379 7.09 -6.85 -28.13
CA ASN A 379 5.74 -6.46 -28.50
C ASN A 379 4.76 -6.60 -27.32
N GLU A 380 3.55 -6.06 -27.46
CA GLU A 380 2.50 -6.23 -26.44
C GLU A 380 2.23 -7.71 -26.17
N GLY A 381 2.07 -8.07 -24.91
CA GLY A 381 1.91 -9.45 -24.46
C GLY A 381 3.19 -10.25 -24.32
N ASP A 382 4.34 -9.79 -24.86
CA ASP A 382 5.62 -10.46 -24.66
C ASP A 382 6.00 -10.49 -23.17
N SER A 383 6.59 -11.60 -22.76
CA SER A 383 7.16 -11.80 -21.43
C SER A 383 8.54 -11.14 -21.32
N VAL A 384 8.73 -10.32 -20.30
CA VAL A 384 9.98 -9.61 -20.03
C VAL A 384 10.36 -9.85 -18.58
N PHE A 385 11.61 -10.24 -18.34
CA PHE A 385 12.14 -10.46 -17.01
C PHE A 385 13.23 -9.43 -16.69
N PHE A 386 13.17 -8.92 -15.46
CA PHE A 386 14.22 -8.12 -14.86
C PHE A 386 14.73 -8.87 -13.65
N PHE A 387 16.04 -9.09 -13.59
CA PHE A 387 16.66 -9.45 -12.34
C PHE A 387 16.69 -8.17 -11.51
N ASP A 388 15.74 -8.00 -10.58
CA ASP A 388 15.63 -6.82 -9.71
C ASP A 388 15.34 -7.28 -8.29
N THR A 389 16.26 -7.03 -7.36
CA THR A 389 16.08 -7.28 -5.93
C THR A 389 15.38 -6.11 -5.23
N GLY A 390 15.14 -5.01 -5.93
CA GLY A 390 14.71 -3.74 -5.38
C GLY A 390 13.20 -3.54 -5.20
N GLY A 391 12.39 -4.58 -5.38
CA GLY A 391 10.94 -4.51 -5.14
C GLY A 391 10.13 -4.00 -6.34
N GLY A 392 10.57 -4.26 -7.57
CA GLY A 392 9.71 -4.16 -8.74
C GLY A 392 9.81 -2.84 -9.51
N TYR A 393 11.00 -2.25 -9.59
CA TYR A 393 11.23 -0.98 -10.32
C TYR A 393 10.78 -1.02 -11.79
N GLN A 394 10.75 -2.22 -12.37
CA GLN A 394 10.33 -2.50 -13.75
C GLN A 394 8.81 -2.49 -13.95
N TYR A 395 8.02 -2.74 -12.91
CA TYR A 395 6.60 -3.07 -13.10
C TYR A 395 5.75 -1.94 -13.65
N PRO A 396 5.94 -0.66 -13.27
CA PRO A 396 5.21 0.42 -13.91
C PRO A 396 5.44 0.44 -15.42
N MET A 397 6.68 0.25 -15.86
CA MET A 397 7.01 0.16 -17.27
C MET A 397 6.35 -1.07 -17.92
N LEU A 398 6.41 -2.26 -17.30
CA LEU A 398 5.77 -3.46 -17.84
C LEU A 398 4.24 -3.28 -17.97
N VAL A 399 3.59 -2.69 -16.97
CA VAL A 399 2.15 -2.38 -16.99
C VAL A 399 1.81 -1.36 -18.07
N GLN A 400 2.60 -0.28 -18.18
CA GLN A 400 2.40 0.77 -19.18
C GLN A 400 2.59 0.24 -20.60
N LEU A 401 3.61 -0.61 -20.81
CA LEU A 401 3.90 -1.25 -22.08
C LEU A 401 3.05 -2.51 -22.33
N ASN A 402 2.15 -2.91 -21.43
CA ASN A 402 1.38 -4.16 -21.58
C ASN A 402 2.27 -5.40 -21.83
N ARG A 403 3.37 -5.53 -21.07
CA ARG A 403 4.29 -6.67 -21.07
C ARG A 403 3.99 -7.58 -19.88
N ARG A 404 4.26 -8.87 -20.03
CA ARG A 404 4.03 -9.88 -18.98
C ARG A 404 5.30 -10.16 -18.17
N PRO A 405 5.20 -10.65 -16.92
CA PRO A 405 6.37 -11.06 -16.16
C PRO A 405 6.98 -12.32 -16.78
N GLY A 406 8.29 -12.31 -17.00
CA GLY A 406 9.03 -13.45 -17.55
C GLY A 406 9.36 -14.58 -16.56
N SER A 407 8.90 -14.50 -15.30
CA SER A 407 9.08 -15.56 -14.30
C SER A 407 7.91 -15.62 -13.32
N ARG A 408 7.82 -16.72 -12.56
CA ARG A 408 6.99 -16.83 -11.36
C ARG A 408 7.46 -15.89 -10.25
N PHE A 409 8.76 -15.61 -10.17
CA PHE A 409 9.31 -14.65 -9.21
C PHE A 409 8.95 -13.26 -9.67
N MET A 410 8.04 -12.61 -8.93
CA MET A 410 7.58 -11.29 -9.29
C MET A 410 8.71 -10.28 -9.10
N ASP A 411 9.48 -10.39 -8.04
CA ASP A 411 10.78 -9.75 -7.90
C ASP A 411 11.83 -10.77 -7.42
N MET A 412 13.10 -10.35 -7.43
CA MET A 412 14.23 -11.15 -6.96
C MET A 412 14.55 -10.88 -5.49
N SER A 413 13.60 -10.38 -4.70
CA SER A 413 13.82 -10.24 -3.26
C SER A 413 14.11 -11.56 -2.54
N PRO A 414 13.53 -12.73 -2.92
CA PRO A 414 13.93 -14.01 -2.33
C PRO A 414 15.43 -14.29 -2.49
N PHE A 415 16.03 -13.88 -3.61
CA PHE A 415 17.46 -14.06 -3.85
C PHE A 415 18.31 -13.23 -2.88
N ALA A 416 18.00 -11.95 -2.69
CA ALA A 416 18.69 -11.12 -1.70
C ALA A 416 18.53 -11.65 -0.26
N MET A 417 17.33 -12.16 0.08
CA MET A 417 17.06 -12.77 1.38
C MET A 417 17.92 -14.01 1.61
N VAL A 418 18.06 -14.89 0.61
CA VAL A 418 18.90 -16.09 0.69
C VAL A 418 20.36 -15.73 0.94
N ARG A 419 20.90 -14.78 0.19
CA ARG A 419 22.28 -14.29 0.38
C ARG A 419 22.50 -13.73 1.78
N TYR A 420 21.51 -13.00 2.30
CA TYR A 420 21.57 -12.49 3.67
C TYR A 420 21.60 -13.63 4.68
N VAL A 421 20.76 -14.67 4.52
CA VAL A 421 20.76 -15.84 5.40
C VAL A 421 22.10 -16.57 5.34
N GLN A 422 22.69 -16.78 4.16
CA GLN A 422 23.99 -17.45 4.03
C GLN A 422 25.13 -16.71 4.75
N THR A 423 25.16 -15.38 4.62
CA THR A 423 26.19 -14.52 5.22
C THR A 423 26.04 -14.39 6.73
N HIS A 424 24.81 -14.47 7.24
CA HIS A 424 24.48 -14.34 8.67
C HIS A 424 24.04 -15.67 9.32
N ALA A 425 24.32 -16.80 8.66
CA ALA A 425 23.90 -18.12 9.12
C ALA A 425 24.50 -18.42 10.50
N LYS A 426 23.66 -18.89 11.42
CA LYS A 426 24.05 -19.29 12.79
C LYS A 426 24.57 -20.73 12.83
N SER A 427 24.29 -21.53 11.81
CA SER A 427 24.75 -22.91 11.69
C SER A 427 25.11 -23.24 10.24
N GLU A 428 25.94 -24.27 10.07
CA GLU A 428 26.30 -24.78 8.74
C GLU A 428 25.10 -25.40 8.02
N GLU A 429 24.16 -25.99 8.77
CA GLU A 429 22.90 -26.51 8.22
C GLU A 429 22.05 -25.40 7.60
N GLN A 430 21.88 -24.28 8.30
CA GLN A 430 21.14 -23.12 7.78
C GLN A 430 21.79 -22.55 6.53
N ARG A 431 23.13 -22.51 6.48
CA ARG A 431 23.87 -22.09 5.29
C ARG A 431 23.65 -23.02 4.11
N LYS A 432 23.67 -24.34 4.34
CA LYS A 432 23.42 -25.35 3.31
C LYS A 432 21.98 -25.32 2.78
N GLU A 433 21.00 -25.13 3.67
CA GLU A 433 19.60 -24.99 3.29
C GLU A 433 19.40 -23.75 2.39
N ALA A 434 19.97 -22.61 2.80
CA ALA A 434 19.93 -21.39 2.00
C ALA A 434 20.61 -21.56 0.63
N ALA A 435 21.78 -22.21 0.57
CA ALA A 435 22.45 -22.54 -0.70
C ALA A 435 21.61 -23.48 -1.58
N SER A 436 20.98 -24.50 -1.01
CA SER A 436 20.07 -25.37 -1.77
C SER A 436 18.89 -24.59 -2.34
N TYR A 437 18.36 -23.60 -1.61
CA TYR A 437 17.26 -22.78 -2.09
C TYR A 437 17.71 -21.77 -3.16
N GLU A 438 18.94 -21.24 -3.06
CA GLU A 438 19.58 -20.43 -4.12
C GLU A 438 19.64 -21.18 -5.45
N ASP A 439 20.12 -22.42 -5.44
CA ASP A 439 20.21 -23.29 -6.63
C ASP A 439 18.81 -23.60 -7.21
N GLN A 440 17.81 -23.79 -6.34
CA GLN A 440 16.43 -23.98 -6.75
C GLN A 440 15.87 -22.73 -7.45
N ILE A 441 16.10 -21.53 -6.91
CA ILE A 441 15.67 -20.27 -7.55
C ILE A 441 16.28 -20.15 -8.94
N LEU A 442 17.60 -20.37 -9.08
CA LEU A 442 18.28 -20.26 -10.37
C LEU A 442 17.76 -21.28 -11.39
N THR A 443 17.53 -22.52 -10.96
CA THR A 443 16.98 -23.57 -11.84
C THR A 443 15.54 -23.23 -12.26
N GLN A 444 14.69 -22.81 -11.31
CA GLN A 444 13.31 -22.41 -11.60
C GLN A 444 13.22 -21.18 -12.52
N LEU A 445 14.17 -20.25 -12.44
CA LEU A 445 14.27 -19.14 -13.38
C LEU A 445 14.51 -19.62 -14.81
N GLY A 446 15.42 -20.58 -15.01
CA GLY A 446 15.66 -21.20 -16.31
C GLY A 446 14.41 -21.89 -16.86
N ASP A 447 13.76 -22.71 -16.04
CA ASP A 447 12.50 -23.38 -16.39
C ASP A 447 11.40 -22.38 -16.77
N ASP A 448 11.32 -21.26 -16.05
CA ASP A 448 10.37 -20.19 -16.34
C ASP A 448 10.69 -19.48 -17.66
N PHE A 449 11.96 -19.20 -17.95
CA PHE A 449 12.36 -18.57 -19.20
C PHE A 449 11.98 -19.42 -20.40
N GLU A 450 12.15 -20.74 -20.28
CA GLU A 450 11.75 -21.68 -21.31
C GLU A 450 10.22 -21.81 -21.41
N SER A 451 9.53 -22.10 -20.31
CA SER A 451 8.08 -22.35 -20.30
C SER A 451 7.23 -21.11 -20.63
N ARG A 452 7.66 -19.91 -20.21
CA ARG A 452 6.97 -18.63 -20.48
C ARG A 452 7.42 -17.95 -21.75
N LYS A 453 8.34 -18.57 -22.51
CA LYS A 453 8.94 -18.01 -23.71
C LYS A 453 9.48 -16.59 -23.50
N THR A 454 10.17 -16.36 -22.37
CA THR A 454 10.61 -15.03 -21.94
C THR A 454 11.39 -14.34 -23.04
N LYS A 455 10.84 -13.27 -23.62
CA LYS A 455 11.40 -12.63 -24.81
C LYS A 455 12.67 -11.87 -24.49
N LEU A 456 12.66 -11.14 -23.37
CA LEU A 456 13.77 -10.31 -22.92
C LEU A 456 14.13 -10.63 -21.46
N VAL A 457 15.43 -10.71 -21.20
CA VAL A 457 16.01 -10.84 -19.86
C VAL A 457 16.97 -9.67 -19.66
N LEU A 458 16.71 -8.85 -18.64
CA LEU A 458 17.52 -7.69 -18.29
C LEU A 458 18.23 -7.96 -16.97
N ILE A 459 19.56 -7.90 -17.02
CA ILE A 459 20.44 -8.17 -15.87
C ILE A 459 21.14 -6.87 -15.49
N PRO A 460 20.97 -6.36 -14.27
CA PRO A 460 21.62 -5.14 -13.84
C PRO A 460 23.09 -5.39 -13.52
N GLU A 461 23.89 -4.33 -13.60
CA GLU A 461 25.28 -4.39 -13.12
C GLU A 461 25.37 -4.38 -11.58
N HIS A 462 24.40 -3.73 -10.91
CA HIS A 462 24.32 -3.60 -9.44
C HIS A 462 22.87 -3.68 -8.93
N GLU A 463 22.71 -4.07 -7.67
CA GLU A 463 21.42 -4.33 -7.03
C GLU A 463 21.32 -3.64 -5.67
N TRP A 464 20.10 -3.25 -5.28
CA TRP A 464 19.89 -2.45 -4.06
C TRP A 464 20.11 -3.24 -2.76
N ALA A 465 19.63 -4.49 -2.70
CA ALA A 465 19.63 -5.28 -1.47
C ALA A 465 20.83 -6.22 -1.32
N LEU A 466 21.88 -5.99 -2.11
CA LEU A 466 23.12 -6.74 -2.15
C LEU A 466 24.30 -5.80 -1.84
N PRO A 467 25.47 -6.34 -1.45
CA PRO A 467 26.68 -5.52 -1.26
C PRO A 467 26.96 -4.61 -2.47
N ALA A 468 27.47 -3.40 -2.23
CA ALA A 468 27.63 -2.39 -3.29
C ALA A 468 28.59 -2.84 -4.42
N ASP A 469 29.52 -3.73 -4.11
CA ASP A 469 30.47 -4.37 -5.01
C ASP A 469 29.94 -5.66 -5.66
N PHE A 470 28.73 -6.10 -5.30
CA PHE A 470 28.13 -7.30 -5.88
C PHE A 470 27.72 -7.07 -7.34
N SER A 471 28.23 -7.91 -8.24
CA SER A 471 27.82 -7.96 -9.64
C SER A 471 26.91 -9.16 -9.88
N VAL A 472 25.65 -8.90 -10.21
CA VAL A 472 24.70 -9.95 -10.59
C VAL A 472 25.21 -10.73 -11.80
N PHE A 473 25.80 -10.02 -12.76
CA PHE A 473 26.35 -10.66 -13.94
C PHE A 473 27.48 -11.65 -13.59
N GLN A 474 28.49 -11.23 -12.82
CA GLN A 474 29.59 -12.11 -12.43
C GLN A 474 29.08 -13.29 -11.63
N TYR A 475 28.17 -13.04 -10.69
CA TYR A 475 27.53 -14.08 -9.91
C TYR A 475 26.83 -15.14 -10.78
N LEU A 476 26.04 -14.72 -11.77
CA LEU A 476 25.35 -15.62 -12.68
C LEU A 476 26.35 -16.41 -13.55
N ASP A 477 27.49 -15.82 -13.93
CA ASP A 477 28.54 -16.51 -14.69
C ASP A 477 29.26 -17.58 -13.84
N GLU A 478 29.58 -17.28 -12.58
CA GLU A 478 30.18 -18.23 -11.63
C GLU A 478 29.29 -19.46 -11.41
N HIS A 479 27.96 -19.28 -11.37
CA HIS A 479 26.98 -20.37 -11.24
C HIS A 479 26.68 -21.07 -12.57
N ARG A 480 27.41 -20.72 -13.64
CA ARG A 480 27.22 -21.20 -15.00
C ARG A 480 25.79 -20.99 -15.54
N PHE A 481 25.09 -19.98 -15.03
CA PHE A 481 23.69 -19.71 -15.38
C PHE A 481 23.57 -19.40 -16.88
N PHE A 482 24.51 -18.64 -17.45
CA PHE A 482 24.47 -18.32 -18.87
C PHE A 482 24.60 -19.55 -19.77
N GLN A 483 25.51 -20.47 -19.43
CA GLN A 483 25.71 -21.70 -20.21
C GLN A 483 24.58 -22.71 -19.97
N ARG A 484 23.93 -22.70 -18.81
CA ARG A 484 22.87 -23.65 -18.46
C ARG A 484 21.49 -23.19 -18.95
N GLU A 485 21.09 -22.00 -18.55
CA GLU A 485 19.70 -21.51 -18.61
C GLU A 485 19.48 -20.45 -19.70
N MET A 486 20.55 -19.84 -20.23
CA MET A 486 20.46 -18.76 -21.25
C MET A 486 21.00 -19.18 -22.63
N LYS A 487 21.07 -20.48 -22.94
CA LYS A 487 21.62 -21.00 -24.22
C LYS A 487 20.93 -20.40 -25.45
N ASN A 488 19.62 -20.14 -25.32
CA ASN A 488 18.77 -19.61 -26.38
C ASN A 488 18.70 -18.07 -26.37
N TYR A 489 19.60 -17.40 -25.67
CA TYR A 489 19.59 -15.95 -25.54
C TYR A 489 20.88 -15.34 -26.07
N LYS A 490 20.75 -14.22 -26.79
CA LYS A 490 21.88 -13.41 -27.25
C LYS A 490 21.80 -12.02 -26.62
N GLN A 491 22.95 -11.51 -26.19
CA GLN A 491 23.03 -10.12 -25.76
C GLN A 491 22.85 -9.22 -26.98
N ILE A 492 21.88 -8.31 -26.92
CA ILE A 492 21.53 -7.40 -28.03
C ILE A 492 21.85 -5.94 -27.73
N ALA A 493 22.01 -5.58 -26.45
CA ALA A 493 22.34 -4.23 -26.03
C ALA A 493 22.95 -4.22 -24.62
N SER A 494 23.67 -3.14 -24.34
CA SER A 494 24.03 -2.72 -22.99
C SER A 494 23.55 -1.29 -22.79
N THR A 495 22.67 -1.08 -21.81
CA THR A 495 22.25 0.25 -21.37
C THR A 495 23.07 0.66 -20.14
N CYS A 496 23.04 1.93 -19.73
CA CYS A 496 23.86 2.41 -18.61
C CYS A 496 23.63 1.66 -17.27
N LYS A 497 22.57 0.84 -17.14
CA LYS A 497 22.27 0.07 -15.93
C LYS A 497 22.04 -1.43 -16.13
N TYR A 498 21.81 -1.88 -17.36
CA TYR A 498 21.41 -3.27 -17.65
C TYR A 498 22.08 -3.82 -18.90
N ARG A 499 22.48 -5.09 -18.84
CA ARG A 499 22.73 -5.94 -20.01
C ARG A 499 21.42 -6.58 -20.47
N VAL A 500 21.13 -6.46 -21.77
CA VAL A 500 19.85 -6.90 -22.34
C VAL A 500 20.07 -8.11 -23.22
N TYR A 501 19.42 -9.21 -22.85
CA TYR A 501 19.42 -10.48 -23.56
C TYR A 501 18.07 -10.70 -24.22
N GLN A 502 18.09 -11.12 -25.48
CA GLN A 502 16.89 -11.46 -26.23
C GLN A 502 16.90 -12.93 -26.61
N ARG A 503 15.74 -13.56 -26.47
CA ARG A 503 15.54 -14.93 -26.91
C ARG A 503 15.69 -15.01 -28.42
N VAL A 504 16.61 -15.87 -28.86
CA VAL A 504 16.78 -16.28 -30.24
C VAL A 504 15.62 -17.21 -30.54
N THR A 505 14.73 -16.79 -31.44
CA THR A 505 13.70 -17.65 -31.99
C THR A 505 14.36 -18.60 -32.99
N ASP A 506 14.11 -19.90 -32.84
CA ASP A 506 14.23 -20.85 -33.95
C ASP A 506 13.21 -20.51 -35.04
#